data_AF-A0A166B3H7-F1
#
_entry.id   AF-A0A166B3H7-F1
#
_cell.length_a   1.000
_cell.length_b   1.000
_cell.length_c   1.000
_cell.angle_alpha   90.00
_cell.angle_beta   90.00
_cell.angle_gamma   90.00
#
_symmetry.space_group_name_H-M   'P 1'
#
loop_
_entity.id
_entity.type
_entity.pdbx_description
1 polymer ?
#
loop_
_entity_poly.entity_id
_entity_poly.type
_entity_poly.pdbx_seq_one_letter_code
_entity_poly.pdbx_strand_id
1 'polypeptide(L)'
;ALADWIWVPLVQHSINLFVESFNNHKVRRQPEKQGPSNAAYWYTHQFPEQFGGENVLVRGDMKLIEEILENHPGKEAVKFFPDWFDPLARQAYDMVGRPERTLQTAWQVFIQMLVPLNVLIDSTDVALLDALGAAREQ
;
A
#
# COMPACT_ATOMS: atom_id res chain seq x y z
N ALA A 1 5.70 -3.18 14.05
CA ALA A 1 5.15 -1.82 14.13
C ALA A 1 6.11 -0.76 13.58
N LEU A 2 7.26 -0.44 14.21
CA LEU A 2 8.16 0.62 13.69
C LEU A 2 8.73 0.30 12.30
N ALA A 3 9.17 -0.94 12.09
CA ALA A 3 9.62 -1.38 10.78
C ALA A 3 8.49 -1.26 9.73
N ASP A 4 7.28 -1.68 10.06
CA ASP A 4 6.15 -1.56 9.15
C ASP A 4 5.83 -0.09 8.81
N TRP A 5 5.85 0.79 9.82
CA TRP A 5 5.61 2.23 9.65
C TRP A 5 6.63 2.91 8.73
N ILE A 6 7.88 2.45 8.73
CA ILE A 6 8.94 2.98 7.87
C ILE A 6 8.89 2.34 6.48
N TRP A 7 8.90 1.01 6.39
CA TRP A 7 9.13 0.30 5.13
C TRP A 7 7.87 0.11 4.29
N VAL A 8 6.69 -0.13 4.88
CA VAL A 8 5.47 -0.37 4.10
C VAL A 8 5.17 0.79 3.14
N PRO A 9 5.20 2.06 3.57
CA PRO A 9 4.98 3.17 2.63
C PRO A 9 6.04 3.25 1.52
N LEU A 10 7.30 2.93 1.83
CA LEU A 10 8.40 2.95 0.85
C LEU A 10 8.24 1.85 -0.20
N VAL A 11 7.93 0.63 0.24
CA VAL A 11 7.68 -0.50 -0.65
C VAL A 11 6.45 -0.25 -1.50
N GLN A 12 5.35 0.24 -0.90
CA GLN A 12 4.15 0.58 -1.65
C GLN A 12 4.41 1.65 -2.70
N HIS A 13 5.22 2.66 -2.38
CA HIS A 13 5.63 3.67 -3.35
C HIS A 13 6.42 3.06 -4.52
N SER A 14 7.39 2.18 -4.25
CA SER A 14 8.14 1.47 -5.31
C SER A 14 7.24 0.59 -6.17
N ILE A 15 6.28 -0.12 -5.57
CA ILE A 15 5.28 -0.92 -6.30
C ILE A 15 4.45 -0.02 -7.21
N ASN A 16 3.98 1.13 -6.71
CA ASN A 16 3.17 2.06 -7.50
C ASN A 16 3.96 2.59 -8.71
N LEU A 17 5.22 2.98 -8.52
CA LEU A 17 6.09 3.41 -9.62
C LEU A 17 6.31 2.29 -10.65
N PHE A 18 6.51 1.05 -10.18
CA PHE A 18 6.64 -0.10 -11.07
C PHE A 18 5.36 -0.32 -11.87
N VAL A 19 4.19 -0.34 -11.23
CA VAL A 19 2.89 -0.54 -11.89
C VAL A 19 2.64 0.56 -12.91
N GLU A 20 2.93 1.82 -12.58
CA GLU A 20 2.79 2.95 -13.50
C GLU A 20 3.71 2.81 -14.71
N SER A 21 5.00 2.51 -14.48
CA SER A 21 5.97 2.30 -15.56
C SER A 21 5.56 1.10 -16.44
N PHE A 22 5.20 -0.01 -15.82
CA PHE A 22 4.82 -1.25 -16.50
C PHE A 22 3.51 -1.11 -17.27
N ASN A 23 2.52 -0.35 -16.78
CA ASN A 23 1.26 -0.20 -17.50
C ASN A 23 1.34 0.83 -18.65
N ASN A 24 2.29 1.78 -18.57
CA ASN A 24 2.44 2.85 -19.55
C ASN A 24 3.60 2.66 -20.53
N HIS A 25 4.44 1.63 -20.36
CA HIS A 25 5.55 1.40 -21.29
C HIS A 25 5.04 1.06 -22.69
N LYS A 26 5.78 1.53 -23.70
CA LYS A 26 5.50 1.20 -25.09
C LYS A 26 5.87 -0.26 -25.37
N VAL A 27 4.86 -1.10 -25.57
CA VAL A 27 5.05 -2.50 -25.97
C VAL A 27 5.45 -2.55 -27.44
N ARG A 28 6.55 -3.23 -27.76
CA ARG A 28 7.01 -3.41 -29.14
C ARG A 28 6.10 -4.39 -29.90
N ARG A 29 5.82 -4.10 -31.17
CA ARG A 29 5.16 -5.05 -32.08
C ARG A 29 6.06 -6.26 -32.34
N GLN A 30 5.50 -7.46 -32.22
CA GLN A 30 6.19 -8.73 -32.48
C GLN A 30 5.36 -9.53 -33.49
N PRO A 31 5.75 -9.57 -34.78
CA PRO A 31 4.89 -10.11 -35.85
C PRO A 31 4.71 -11.63 -35.78
N GLU A 32 5.68 -12.35 -35.23
CA GLU A 32 5.64 -13.82 -35.09
C GLU A 32 4.91 -14.28 -33.82
N LYS A 33 4.55 -13.35 -32.94
CA LYS A 33 3.87 -13.66 -31.68
C LYS A 33 2.39 -13.98 -31.97
N GLN A 34 1.94 -15.11 -31.44
CA GLN A 34 0.52 -15.44 -31.41
C GLN A 34 -0.21 -14.53 -30.40
N GLY A 35 -1.31 -13.92 -30.84
CA GLY A 35 -2.13 -13.00 -30.04
C GLY A 35 -1.65 -11.55 -30.03
N PRO A 36 -2.20 -10.72 -29.12
CA PRO A 36 -1.95 -9.28 -29.11
C PRO A 36 -0.47 -8.94 -28.92
N SER A 37 0.02 -8.04 -29.77
CA SER A 37 1.31 -7.35 -29.61
C SER A 37 1.10 -5.85 -29.88
N ASN A 38 2.11 -5.02 -29.58
CA ASN A 38 2.03 -3.56 -29.75
C ASN A 38 0.97 -2.85 -28.87
N ALA A 39 0.57 -3.44 -27.75
CA ALA A 39 -0.34 -2.83 -26.79
C ALA A 39 -0.06 -3.35 -25.37
N ALA A 40 -0.38 -2.54 -24.37
CA ALA A 40 -0.29 -2.91 -22.96
C ALA A 40 -1.32 -4.00 -22.62
N TYR A 41 -0.99 -4.86 -21.66
CA TYR A 41 -1.81 -6.02 -21.28
C TYR A 41 -3.23 -5.63 -20.83
N TRP A 42 -3.35 -4.60 -19.99
CA TRP A 42 -4.65 -4.12 -19.54
C TRP A 42 -5.53 -3.65 -20.72
N TYR A 43 -4.93 -3.01 -21.72
CA TYR A 43 -5.63 -2.50 -22.90
C TYR A 43 -6.14 -3.65 -23.78
N THR A 44 -5.35 -4.71 -23.97
CA THR A 44 -5.77 -5.86 -24.77
C THR A 44 -6.89 -6.65 -24.11
N HIS A 45 -6.96 -6.67 -22.78
CA HIS A 45 -8.07 -7.27 -22.04
C HIS A 45 -9.32 -6.40 -22.05
N GLN A 46 -9.17 -5.07 -22.02
CA GLN A 46 -10.30 -4.15 -22.03
C GLN A 46 -10.94 -3.98 -23.42
N PHE A 47 -10.14 -4.09 -24.48
CA PHE A 47 -10.59 -3.92 -25.86
C PHE A 47 -10.15 -5.10 -26.75
N PRO A 48 -10.56 -6.35 -26.44
CA PRO A 48 -10.11 -7.54 -27.16
C PRO A 48 -10.47 -7.51 -28.66
N GLU A 49 -11.59 -6.88 -28.99
CA GLU A 49 -12.09 -6.72 -30.37
C GLU A 49 -11.09 -6.00 -31.29
N GLN A 50 -10.30 -5.07 -30.75
CA GLN A 50 -9.27 -4.34 -31.52
C GLN A 50 -8.08 -5.24 -31.93
N PHE A 51 -7.99 -6.43 -31.33
CA PHE A 51 -6.95 -7.42 -31.58
C PHE A 51 -7.50 -8.73 -32.16
N GLY A 52 -8.75 -8.72 -32.65
CA GLY A 52 -9.42 -9.90 -33.20
C GLY A 52 -9.78 -10.96 -32.16
N GLY A 53 -9.77 -10.60 -30.88
CA GLY A 53 -10.31 -11.42 -29.80
C GLY A 53 -11.72 -10.98 -29.43
N GLU A 54 -12.35 -11.72 -28.52
CA GLU A 54 -13.67 -11.41 -27.97
C GLU A 54 -13.60 -11.29 -26.44
N ASN A 55 -14.55 -10.58 -25.83
CA ASN A 55 -14.63 -10.49 -24.38
C ASN A 55 -15.18 -11.78 -23.75
N VAL A 56 -14.27 -12.62 -23.26
CA VAL A 56 -14.58 -13.87 -22.54
C VAL A 56 -14.52 -13.73 -21.01
N LEU A 57 -14.56 -12.51 -20.47
CA LEU A 57 -14.55 -12.30 -19.02
C LEU A 57 -15.83 -12.86 -18.40
N VAL A 58 -15.67 -13.63 -17.32
CA VAL A 58 -16.81 -14.11 -16.53
C VAL A 58 -17.46 -12.92 -15.84
N ARG A 59 -18.74 -12.66 -16.14
CA ARG A 59 -19.51 -11.65 -15.42
C ARG A 59 -19.81 -12.18 -14.03
N GLY A 60 -19.15 -11.61 -13.03
CA GLY A 60 -19.45 -11.88 -11.63
C GLY A 60 -20.81 -11.32 -11.23
N ASP A 61 -21.38 -11.89 -10.17
CA ASP A 61 -22.53 -11.28 -9.51
C ASP A 61 -22.07 -10.01 -8.77
N MET A 62 -22.42 -8.85 -9.31
CA MET A 62 -22.02 -7.56 -8.74
C MET A 62 -22.64 -7.33 -7.36
N LYS A 63 -23.81 -7.92 -7.07
CA LYS A 63 -24.42 -7.82 -5.74
C LYS A 63 -23.61 -8.59 -4.71
N LEU A 64 -23.12 -9.78 -5.07
CA LEU A 64 -22.21 -10.54 -4.22
C LEU A 64 -20.90 -9.78 -3.99
N ILE A 65 -20.36 -9.11 -5.02
CA ILE A 65 -19.16 -8.28 -4.88
C ILE A 65 -19.43 -7.11 -3.93
N GLU A 66 -20.58 -6.44 -4.06
CA GLU A 66 -20.99 -5.36 -3.15
C GLU A 66 -21.12 -5.87 -1.71
N GLU A 67 -21.80 -7.00 -1.49
CA GLU A 67 -21.94 -7.63 -0.16
C GLU A 67 -20.60 -8.03 0.45
N ILE A 68 -19.69 -8.59 -0.36
CA ILE A 68 -18.32 -8.90 0.09
C ILE A 68 -17.60 -7.61 0.47
N LEU A 69 -17.69 -6.55 -0.34
CA LEU A 69 -17.02 -5.28 -0.07
C LEU A 69 -17.59 -4.54 1.15
N GLU A 70 -18.90 -4.62 1.39
CA GLU A 70 -19.56 -4.06 2.58
C GLU A 70 -19.05 -4.74 3.86
N ASN A 71 -18.84 -6.05 3.82
CA ASN A 71 -18.36 -6.82 4.96
C ASN A 71 -16.82 -6.95 5.01
N HIS A 72 -16.11 -6.47 3.99
CA HIS A 72 -14.66 -6.52 3.95
C HIS A 72 -14.11 -5.38 4.81
N PRO A 73 -13.10 -5.63 5.67
CA PRO A 73 -12.48 -4.58 6.48
C PRO A 73 -11.73 -3.51 5.66
N GLY A 74 -11.87 -3.52 4.33
CA GLY A 74 -11.30 -2.55 3.40
C GLY A 74 -9.83 -2.23 3.68
N LYS A 75 -9.57 -0.96 4.02
CA LYS A 75 -8.24 -0.45 4.33
C LYS A 75 -7.69 -0.96 5.67
N GLU A 76 -8.57 -1.32 6.61
CA GLU A 76 -8.15 -1.90 7.89
C GLU A 76 -7.55 -3.29 7.71
N ALA A 77 -8.02 -4.05 6.70
CA ALA A 77 -7.47 -5.35 6.34
C ALA A 77 -5.99 -5.29 5.92
N VAL A 78 -5.55 -4.13 5.41
CA VAL A 78 -4.19 -3.90 4.89
C VAL A 78 -3.38 -3.00 5.81
N LYS A 79 -3.81 -2.83 7.07
CA LYS A 79 -3.09 -2.08 8.08
C LYS A 79 -1.98 -2.93 8.67
N PHE A 80 -0.75 -2.42 8.65
CA PHE A 80 0.42 -3.17 9.11
C PHE A 80 0.86 -2.83 10.55
N PHE A 81 0.21 -1.86 11.18
CA PHE A 81 0.49 -1.44 12.55
C PHE A 81 -0.78 -0.87 13.22
N PRO A 82 -0.92 -0.97 14.55
CA PRO A 82 -2.11 -0.50 15.26
C PRO A 82 -2.21 1.03 15.27
N ASP A 83 -3.42 1.58 15.43
CA ASP A 83 -3.69 3.03 15.35
C ASP A 83 -2.92 3.88 16.35
N TRP A 84 -2.80 3.39 17.59
CA TRP A 84 -2.09 4.10 18.65
C TRP A 84 -0.61 4.30 18.30
N PHE A 85 -0.05 3.48 17.40
CA PHE A 85 1.37 3.50 17.07
C PHE A 85 1.73 4.66 16.13
N ASP A 86 0.86 5.04 15.18
CA ASP A 86 1.12 6.13 14.23
C ASP A 86 1.48 7.47 14.91
N PRO A 87 0.70 7.98 15.90
CA PRO A 87 1.02 9.25 16.54
C PRO A 87 2.34 9.19 17.32
N LEU A 88 2.64 8.08 17.99
CA LEU A 88 3.91 7.91 18.72
C LEU A 88 5.10 7.85 17.75
N ALA A 89 4.97 7.11 16.65
CA ALA A 89 6.01 7.03 15.63
C ALA A 89 6.27 8.39 14.97
N ARG A 90 5.22 9.17 14.66
CA ARG A 90 5.35 10.55 14.16
C ARG A 90 6.06 11.45 15.16
N GLN A 91 5.72 11.37 16.43
CA GLN A 91 6.36 12.17 17.47
C GLN A 91 7.85 11.81 17.62
N ALA A 92 8.19 10.51 17.63
CA ALA A 92 9.58 10.07 17.65
C ALA A 92 10.34 10.53 16.40
N TYR A 93 9.70 10.51 15.23
CA TYR A 93 10.27 10.97 13.96
C TYR A 93 10.52 12.49 13.97
N ASP A 94 9.64 13.26 14.61
CA ASP A 94 9.79 14.70 14.80
C ASP A 94 10.96 15.02 15.75
N MET A 95 11.13 14.23 16.83
CA MET A 95 12.23 14.39 17.78
C MET A 95 13.61 14.17 17.14
N VAL A 96 13.71 13.29 16.14
CA VAL A 96 14.96 13.04 15.41
C VAL A 96 15.16 14.00 14.22
N GLY A 97 14.28 14.99 14.05
CA GLY A 97 14.44 16.04 13.04
C GLY A 97 13.93 15.68 11.64
N ARG A 98 13.04 14.69 11.51
CA ARG A 98 12.41 14.27 10.25
C ARG A 98 13.42 13.92 9.13
N PRO A 99 14.39 13.03 9.39
CA PRO A 99 15.37 12.61 8.38
C PRO A 99 14.69 12.00 7.16
N GLU A 100 15.20 12.27 5.96
CA GLU A 100 14.62 11.73 4.72
C GLU A 100 14.47 10.20 4.79
N ARG A 101 13.27 9.71 4.43
CA ARG A 101 12.96 8.27 4.40
C ARG A 101 13.03 7.77 2.96
N THR A 102 14.07 7.01 2.66
CA THR A 102 14.25 6.25 1.41
C THR A 102 14.63 4.82 1.75
N LEU A 103 14.63 3.90 0.76
CA LEU A 103 15.09 2.53 1.00
C LEU A 103 16.56 2.45 1.45
N GLN A 104 17.36 3.46 1.10
CA GLN A 104 18.76 3.58 1.48
C GLN A 104 18.93 4.10 2.92
N THR A 105 18.08 5.04 3.36
CA THR A 105 18.18 5.67 4.68
C THR A 105 17.29 5.00 5.74
N ALA A 106 16.34 4.14 5.35
CA ALA A 106 15.33 3.56 6.23
C ALA A 106 15.93 2.88 7.48
N TRP A 107 17.03 2.14 7.33
CA TRP A 107 17.72 1.51 8.47
C TRP A 107 18.30 2.52 9.45
N GLN A 108 18.87 3.62 8.96
CA GLN A 108 19.41 4.67 9.81
C GLN A 108 18.30 5.39 10.57
N VAL A 109 17.21 5.72 9.87
CA VAL A 109 16.02 6.34 10.47
C VAL A 109 15.42 5.43 11.54
N PHE A 110 15.32 4.12 11.27
CA PHE A 110 14.85 3.13 12.23
C PHE A 110 15.67 3.16 13.52
N ILE A 111 17.00 3.08 13.42
CA ILE A 111 17.90 3.10 14.57
C ILE A 111 17.77 4.41 15.36
N GLN A 112 17.72 5.55 14.67
CA GLN A 112 17.57 6.87 15.31
C GLN A 112 16.25 6.99 16.09
N MET A 113 15.18 6.37 15.59
CA MET A 113 13.86 6.43 16.22
C MET A 113 13.68 5.47 17.40
N LEU A 114 14.52 4.43 17.55
CA LEU A 114 14.34 3.43 18.61
C LEU A 114 14.31 4.02 20.02
N VAL A 115 15.29 4.86 20.36
CA VAL A 115 15.41 5.47 21.69
C VAL A 115 14.25 6.43 21.99
N PRO A 116 13.96 7.46 21.17
CA PRO A 116 12.87 8.39 21.47
C PRO A 116 11.51 7.67 21.48
N LEU A 117 11.31 6.67 20.61
CA LEU A 117 10.07 5.90 20.61
C LEU A 117 9.89 5.08 21.88
N ASN A 118 10.95 4.43 22.37
CA ASN A 118 10.88 3.65 23.62
C ASN A 118 10.52 4.55 24.81
N VAL A 119 11.12 5.74 24.90
CA VAL A 119 10.78 6.74 25.93
C VAL A 119 9.31 7.15 25.85
N LEU A 120 8.79 7.38 24.64
CA LEU A 120 7.39 7.75 24.44
C LEU A 120 6.45 6.62 24.85
N ILE A 121 6.74 5.38 24.47
CA ILE A 121 5.96 4.20 24.86
C ILE A 121 5.95 4.03 26.38
N ASP A 122 7.12 4.10 27.03
CA ASP A 122 7.23 3.93 28.48
C ASP A 122 6.53 5.07 29.26
N SER A 123 6.51 6.28 28.69
CA SER A 123 5.83 7.44 29.29
C SER A 123 4.30 7.43 29.08
N THR A 124 3.81 6.59 28.17
CA THR A 124 2.40 6.58 27.81
C THR A 124 1.72 5.35 28.37
N ASP A 125 0.65 5.55 29.14
CA ASP A 125 -0.21 4.44 29.56
C ASP A 125 -0.95 3.90 28.32
N VAL A 126 -0.47 2.77 27.79
CA VAL A 126 -0.96 2.16 26.56
C VAL A 126 -2.46 1.84 26.65
N ALA A 127 -2.97 1.55 27.87
CA ALA A 127 -4.38 1.30 28.12
C ALA A 127 -5.26 2.54 27.88
N LEU A 128 -4.73 3.75 28.11
CA LEU A 128 -5.43 5.01 27.84
C LEU A 128 -5.47 5.33 26.33
N LEU A 129 -4.41 4.97 25.59
CA LEU A 129 -4.37 5.17 24.14
C LEU A 129 -5.26 4.20 23.38
N ASP A 130 -5.34 2.93 23.80
CA ASP A 130 -6.28 1.97 23.22
C ASP A 130 -7.73 2.38 23.48
N ALA A 131 -8.04 2.91 24.66
CA ALA A 131 -9.37 3.46 24.98
C ALA A 131 -9.72 4.70 24.14
N LEU A 132 -8.75 5.56 23.82
CA LEU A 132 -8.95 6.74 22.98
C LEU A 132 -9.00 6.42 21.48
N GLY A 133 -8.30 5.38 21.04
CA GLY A 133 -8.40 4.84 19.68
C GLY A 133 -9.79 4.25 19.42
N ALA A 134 -10.29 3.41 20.34
CA ALA A 134 -11.61 2.80 20.25
C ALA A 134 -12.77 3.82 20.35
N ALA A 135 -12.59 4.92 21.10
CA ALA A 135 -13.60 5.97 21.23
C ALA A 135 -13.75 6.88 19.99
N ARG A 136 -12.79 6.84 19.05
CA ARG A 136 -12.81 7.67 17.83
C ARG A 136 -13.52 7.00 16.65
N GLU A 137 -13.93 5.73 16.83
CA GLU A 137 -14.64 4.91 15.84
C GLU A 137 -16.16 4.79 16.11
N GLN A 138 -16.70 5.55 17.08
CA GLN A 138 -18.15 5.74 17.31
C GLN A 138 -18.60 7.12 16.83
#